data_AF-A0A957U286-F1
#
_entry.id   AF-A0A957U286-F1
#
_cell.length_a   1.000
_cell.length_b   1.000
_cell.length_c   1.000
_cell.angle_alpha   90.00
_cell.angle_beta   90.00
_cell.angle_gamma   90.00
#
_symmetry.space_group_name_H-M   'P 1'
#
loop_
_entity.id
_entity.type
_entity.pdbx_description
1 polymer ?
#
loop_
_entity_poly.entity_id
_entity_poly.type
_entity_poly.pdbx_seq_one_letter_code
_entity_poly.pdbx_strand_id
1 'polypeptide(L)'
;MQMPARTPAMTAMTAMTLDQLSGGRMLLGLGLSGPQVVEGWHGQPYGKPLGKTREYVEIVRTILARQDPLVHDGAHYQVPYAGADATGLGKPLKSILHGRADLPIYLAAIGPKNVELAAEVADGWLPIFFAPRFYADAFQSAVEAGFAKAGNGKSLANFDIAPSVGVTLGDDVQACRDSMKPMLALYVGGMGARGKNFYFDLMCRYGFADAAAEIQDLYLGGDKMAATTAVPNEFVDEVALCGPKERIAERLTMWENGPVTTLNLMTFDIEAVRVMAELVLGVDPQGITVPAPDLQSSSEPKGQAPVSSDQPQSAAIFENMASHIEATPGMASSINALFQFHILGEPGGAWIVDLKNGDGSVQPGTVDGADCTISMDDADFVALASGKLNPMAGFAQGKIKVQGNVMLATKLQSLFG
;
A
#
# COMPACT_ATOMS: atom_id res chain seq x y z
N MET A 1 -5.47 5.37 6.34
CA MET A 1 -5.93 4.51 7.45
C MET A 1 -7.28 3.90 7.11
N GLN A 2 -7.45 2.60 7.37
CA GLN A 2 -8.76 1.93 7.21
C GLN A 2 -9.66 2.25 8.39
N MET A 3 -10.85 2.81 8.11
CA MET A 3 -11.82 3.17 9.15
C MET A 3 -12.37 1.98 9.93
N PRO A 4 -12.68 0.80 9.32
CA PRO A 4 -13.24 -0.33 10.07
C PRO A 4 -12.30 -0.89 11.14
N ALA A 5 -11.00 -0.67 11.00
CA ALA A 5 -9.98 -1.17 11.92
C ALA A 5 -9.89 -0.36 13.23
N ARG A 6 -10.48 0.85 13.29
CA ARG A 6 -10.21 1.83 14.35
C ARG A 6 -11.45 2.66 14.67
N THR A 7 -11.70 2.91 15.94
CA THR A 7 -12.68 3.94 16.32
C THR A 7 -12.24 5.32 15.81
N PRO A 8 -13.18 6.25 15.55
CA PRO A 8 -12.82 7.63 15.15
C PRO A 8 -11.87 8.29 16.16
N ALA A 9 -12.07 8.05 17.46
CA ALA A 9 -11.20 8.59 18.50
C ALA A 9 -9.77 8.02 18.45
N MET A 10 -9.61 6.72 18.21
CA MET A 10 -8.28 6.11 18.05
C MET A 10 -7.56 6.66 16.82
N THR A 11 -8.28 6.85 15.71
CA THR A 11 -7.71 7.46 14.50
C THR A 11 -7.29 8.90 14.74
N ALA A 12 -8.11 9.72 15.39
CA ALA A 12 -7.74 11.08 15.74
C ALA A 12 -6.50 11.12 16.64
N MET A 13 -6.43 10.30 17.69
CA MET A 13 -5.25 10.20 18.56
C MET A 13 -4.00 9.78 17.79
N THR A 14 -4.11 8.80 16.89
CA THR A 14 -3.00 8.35 16.05
C THR A 14 -2.52 9.49 15.14
N ALA A 15 -3.45 10.19 14.49
CA ALA A 15 -3.11 11.31 13.61
C ALA A 15 -2.43 12.45 14.38
N MET A 16 -2.94 12.83 15.56
CA MET A 16 -2.33 13.88 16.39
C MET A 16 -0.91 13.50 16.85
N THR A 17 -0.69 12.25 17.24
CA THR A 17 0.65 11.78 17.63
C THR A 17 1.63 11.85 16.47
N LEU A 18 1.24 11.35 15.28
CA LEU A 18 2.09 11.41 14.09
C LEU A 18 2.32 12.86 13.63
N ASP A 19 1.32 13.73 13.77
CA ASP A 19 1.46 15.15 13.45
C ASP A 19 2.50 15.82 14.34
N GLN A 20 2.46 15.60 15.66
CA GLN A 20 3.46 16.15 16.57
C GLN A 20 4.86 15.59 16.31
N LEU A 21 5.00 14.27 16.13
CA LEU A 21 6.28 13.64 15.84
C LEU A 21 6.89 14.12 14.52
N SER A 22 6.05 14.45 13.54
CA SER A 22 6.49 14.93 12.24
C SER A 22 6.69 16.44 12.17
N GLY A 23 6.37 17.20 13.22
CA GLY A 23 6.44 18.66 13.23
C GLY A 23 5.34 19.32 12.38
N GLY A 24 4.12 18.76 12.37
CA GLY A 24 2.97 19.33 11.67
C GLY A 24 2.83 18.91 10.21
N ARG A 25 3.42 17.77 9.80
CA ARG A 25 3.45 17.30 8.41
C ARG A 25 2.43 16.20 8.10
N MET A 26 1.55 15.85 9.04
CA MET A 26 0.62 14.74 8.86
C MET A 26 -0.54 15.12 7.94
N LEU A 27 -0.82 14.25 6.95
CA LEU A 27 -2.05 14.27 6.14
C LEU A 27 -2.84 12.99 6.42
N LEU A 28 -4.10 13.11 6.81
CA LEU A 28 -4.91 11.95 7.20
C LEU A 28 -5.75 11.42 6.05
N GLY A 29 -5.24 10.42 5.33
CA GLY A 29 -6.05 9.63 4.41
C GLY A 29 -6.93 8.60 5.14
N LEU A 30 -8.23 8.55 4.81
CA LEU A 30 -9.21 7.59 5.34
C LEU A 30 -9.84 6.78 4.22
N GLY A 31 -10.05 5.49 4.46
CA GLY A 31 -10.73 4.60 3.53
C GLY A 31 -11.69 3.65 4.24
N LEU A 32 -12.88 3.50 3.69
CA LEU A 32 -13.91 2.62 4.26
C LEU A 32 -13.65 1.13 3.97
N SER A 33 -12.95 0.82 2.87
CA SER A 33 -12.80 -0.54 2.31
C SER A 33 -14.12 -1.15 1.79
N GLY A 34 -14.02 -2.31 1.14
CA GLY A 34 -15.16 -3.10 0.65
C GLY A 34 -15.64 -4.17 1.64
N PRO A 35 -16.82 -4.76 1.43
CA PRO A 35 -17.46 -5.68 2.38
C PRO A 35 -16.58 -6.90 2.72
N GLN A 36 -15.86 -7.46 1.77
CA GLN A 36 -14.95 -8.60 2.03
C GLN A 36 -13.89 -8.28 3.09
N VAL A 37 -13.35 -7.06 3.09
CA VAL A 37 -12.38 -6.61 4.11
C VAL A 37 -13.08 -6.20 5.39
N VAL A 38 -14.18 -5.45 5.30
CA VAL A 38 -14.90 -4.96 6.50
C VAL A 38 -15.46 -6.11 7.32
N GLU A 39 -16.14 -7.06 6.69
CA GLU A 39 -16.82 -8.18 7.35
C GLU A 39 -15.87 -9.36 7.53
N GLY A 40 -15.10 -9.71 6.49
CA GLY A 40 -14.25 -10.89 6.51
C GLY A 40 -12.95 -10.73 7.29
N TRP A 41 -12.33 -9.54 7.28
CA TRP A 41 -11.06 -9.30 7.97
C TRP A 41 -11.24 -8.57 9.30
N HIS A 42 -12.05 -7.50 9.32
CA HIS A 42 -12.24 -6.70 10.54
C HIS A 42 -13.43 -7.18 11.41
N GLY A 43 -14.25 -8.10 10.92
CA GLY A 43 -15.42 -8.61 11.66
C GLY A 43 -16.46 -7.53 11.98
N GLN A 44 -16.49 -6.44 11.20
CA GLN A 44 -17.39 -5.31 11.42
C GLN A 44 -18.55 -5.34 10.42
N PRO A 45 -19.73 -4.81 10.77
CA PRO A 45 -20.82 -4.67 9.80
C PRO A 45 -20.47 -3.64 8.72
N TYR A 46 -20.75 -3.97 7.46
CA TYR A 46 -20.58 -3.04 6.33
C TYR A 46 -21.60 -1.90 6.35
N GLY A 47 -22.89 -2.23 6.54
CA GLY A 47 -23.95 -1.27 6.86
C GLY A 47 -24.18 -0.17 5.82
N LYS A 48 -24.34 1.09 6.28
CA LYS A 48 -24.55 2.27 5.44
C LYS A 48 -23.23 3.05 5.30
N PRO A 49 -22.46 2.83 4.21
CA PRO A 49 -21.09 3.33 4.08
C PRO A 49 -20.98 4.85 4.16
N LEU A 50 -21.87 5.58 3.46
CA LEU A 50 -21.83 7.05 3.38
C LEU A 50 -22.08 7.72 4.73
N GLY A 51 -23.12 7.28 5.45
CA GLY A 51 -23.45 7.81 6.78
C GLY A 51 -22.32 7.53 7.78
N LYS A 52 -21.79 6.31 7.77
CA LYS A 52 -20.66 5.92 8.61
C LYS A 52 -19.43 6.77 8.34
N THR A 53 -19.09 7.02 7.07
CA THR A 53 -17.94 7.87 6.71
C THR A 53 -18.14 9.32 7.12
N ARG A 54 -19.33 9.88 6.93
CA ARG A 54 -19.64 11.25 7.39
C ARG A 54 -19.44 11.40 8.89
N GLU A 55 -20.11 10.58 9.69
CA GLU A 55 -20.03 10.64 11.15
C GLU A 55 -18.59 10.41 11.64
N TYR A 56 -17.83 9.54 10.97
CA TYR A 56 -16.41 9.32 11.29
C TYR A 56 -15.57 10.59 11.13
N VAL A 57 -15.72 11.28 9.98
CA VAL A 57 -14.97 12.51 9.69
C VAL A 57 -15.39 13.62 10.64
N GLU A 58 -16.69 13.75 10.92
CA GLU A 58 -17.22 14.72 11.89
C GLU A 58 -16.58 14.52 13.27
N ILE A 59 -16.59 13.29 13.80
CA ILE A 59 -15.97 12.99 15.10
C ILE A 59 -14.47 13.29 15.09
N VAL A 60 -13.74 12.88 14.05
CA VAL A 60 -12.30 13.16 13.94
C VAL A 60 -12.06 14.68 13.96
N ARG A 61 -12.82 15.46 13.19
CA ARG A 61 -12.72 16.93 13.21
C ARG A 61 -13.07 17.53 14.56
N THR A 62 -14.11 17.05 15.24
CA THR A 62 -14.46 17.53 16.59
C THR A 62 -13.31 17.30 17.58
N ILE A 63 -12.68 16.13 17.54
CA ILE A 63 -11.53 15.82 18.40
C ILE A 63 -10.33 16.71 18.08
N LEU A 64 -10.02 16.91 16.80
CA LEU A 64 -8.89 17.73 16.33
C LEU A 64 -9.09 19.21 16.67
N ALA A 65 -10.30 19.75 16.40
CA ALA A 65 -10.67 21.12 16.71
C ALA A 65 -10.64 21.38 18.21
N ARG A 66 -11.01 20.35 18.99
CA ARG A 66 -10.81 20.31 20.44
C ARG A 66 -11.37 21.56 21.13
N GLN A 67 -12.53 22.06 20.70
CA GLN A 67 -13.20 23.21 21.33
C GLN A 67 -13.89 22.76 22.62
N ASP A 68 -14.72 21.74 22.52
CA ASP A 68 -15.48 21.15 23.61
C ASP A 68 -15.12 19.66 23.84
N PRO A 69 -15.56 19.05 24.96
CA PRO A 69 -15.55 17.59 25.09
C PRO A 69 -16.35 16.93 23.95
N LEU A 70 -15.88 15.78 23.46
CA LEU A 70 -16.52 15.04 22.39
C LEU A 70 -17.90 14.53 22.83
N VAL A 71 -18.91 14.94 22.08
CA VAL A 71 -20.26 14.39 22.07
C VAL A 71 -20.65 14.15 20.63
N HIS A 72 -21.22 12.99 20.34
CA HIS A 72 -21.75 12.64 19.03
C HIS A 72 -22.96 11.74 19.20
N ASP A 73 -24.08 12.14 18.60
CA ASP A 73 -25.34 11.39 18.55
C ASP A 73 -25.65 11.11 17.08
N GLY A 74 -25.27 9.90 16.65
CA GLY A 74 -25.29 9.49 15.25
C GLY A 74 -25.88 8.10 15.08
N ALA A 75 -26.26 7.78 13.85
CA ALA A 75 -26.83 6.47 13.53
C ALA A 75 -25.77 5.35 13.56
N HIS A 76 -24.48 5.70 13.42
CA HIS A 76 -23.37 4.75 13.40
C HIS A 76 -22.47 4.87 14.63
N TYR A 77 -22.32 6.06 15.18
CA TYR A 77 -21.50 6.32 16.35
C TYR A 77 -22.32 7.00 17.43
N GLN A 78 -22.15 6.54 18.67
CA GLN A 78 -22.75 7.14 19.86
C GLN A 78 -21.63 7.39 20.86
N VAL A 79 -21.35 8.66 21.14
CA VAL A 79 -20.28 9.09 22.06
C VAL A 79 -20.82 10.17 23.01
N PRO A 80 -20.85 9.94 24.34
CA PRO A 80 -20.51 8.69 25.03
C PRO A 80 -21.41 7.53 24.66
N TYR A 81 -20.90 6.30 24.79
CA TYR A 81 -21.65 5.08 24.50
C TYR A 81 -22.88 4.96 25.41
N ALA A 82 -24.03 4.69 24.80
CA ALA A 82 -25.33 4.59 25.47
C ALA A 82 -26.09 3.29 25.14
N GLY A 83 -25.36 2.24 24.74
CA GLY A 83 -25.95 0.93 24.49
C GLY A 83 -26.50 0.26 25.75
N ALA A 84 -27.31 -0.78 25.59
CA ALA A 84 -27.98 -1.47 26.70
C ALA A 84 -26.99 -2.10 27.71
N ASP A 85 -25.76 -2.36 27.29
CA ASP A 85 -24.65 -2.90 28.07
C ASP A 85 -23.71 -1.81 28.63
N ALA A 86 -24.07 -0.53 28.52
CA ALA A 86 -23.29 0.56 29.09
C ALA A 86 -23.30 0.50 30.63
N THR A 87 -22.14 0.73 31.25
CA THR A 87 -22.00 0.80 32.71
C THR A 87 -22.60 2.06 33.33
N GLY A 88 -22.98 3.05 32.51
CA GLY A 88 -23.42 4.38 32.95
C GLY A 88 -22.29 5.34 33.36
N LEU A 89 -21.02 4.92 33.27
CA LEU A 89 -19.86 5.74 33.67
C LEU A 89 -19.30 6.63 32.54
N GLY A 90 -19.76 6.42 31.31
CA GLY A 90 -19.31 7.20 30.15
C GLY A 90 -19.66 8.68 30.31
N LYS A 91 -18.67 9.55 30.10
CA LYS A 91 -18.87 11.01 30.06
C LYS A 91 -18.14 11.61 28.85
N PRO A 92 -18.55 12.79 28.36
CA PRO A 92 -17.82 13.48 27.31
C PRO A 92 -16.37 13.76 27.74
N LEU A 93 -15.42 13.51 26.83
CA LEU A 93 -13.99 13.68 27.10
C LEU A 93 -13.33 14.52 26.01
N LYS A 94 -12.22 15.15 26.38
CA LYS A 94 -11.38 15.94 25.49
C LYS A 94 -10.01 15.27 25.40
N SER A 95 -9.41 15.26 24.21
CA SER A 95 -8.03 14.79 24.06
C SER A 95 -7.10 15.58 24.99
N ILE A 96 -6.16 14.92 25.65
CA ILE A 96 -5.09 15.63 26.39
C ILE A 96 -4.13 16.28 25.38
N LEU A 97 -3.83 15.56 24.29
CA LEU A 97 -3.01 16.05 23.20
C LEU A 97 -3.75 17.16 22.44
N HIS A 98 -3.04 18.26 22.18
CA HIS A 98 -3.52 19.34 21.32
C HIS A 98 -3.12 19.02 19.88
N GLY A 99 -4.11 18.67 19.05
CA GLY A 99 -3.93 18.49 17.62
C GLY A 99 -4.11 19.80 16.85
N ARG A 100 -3.71 19.78 15.58
CA ARG A 100 -4.07 20.80 14.60
C ARG A 100 -5.54 20.68 14.21
N ALA A 101 -6.31 21.74 14.44
CA ALA A 101 -7.71 21.82 14.02
C ALA A 101 -7.86 21.75 12.48
N ASP A 102 -6.83 22.21 11.77
CA ASP A 102 -6.71 22.28 10.32
C ASP A 102 -5.88 21.12 9.74
N LEU A 103 -5.76 19.98 10.45
CA LEU A 103 -5.09 18.79 9.92
C LEU A 103 -5.87 18.28 8.69
N PRO A 104 -5.25 18.21 7.49
CA PRO A 104 -5.97 17.83 6.28
C PRO A 104 -6.46 16.38 6.31
N ILE A 105 -7.74 16.19 5.99
CA ILE A 105 -8.38 14.87 5.89
C ILE A 105 -8.67 14.56 4.43
N TYR A 106 -8.21 13.41 3.96
CA TYR A 106 -8.46 12.91 2.62
C TYR A 106 -9.35 11.68 2.66
N LEU A 107 -10.27 11.54 1.70
CA LEU A 107 -11.07 10.32 1.56
C LEU A 107 -10.67 9.54 0.31
N ALA A 108 -10.40 8.25 0.46
CA ALA A 108 -10.33 7.30 -0.64
C ALA A 108 -11.76 6.90 -1.05
N ALA A 109 -12.14 7.24 -2.28
CA ALA A 109 -13.50 7.07 -2.80
C ALA A 109 -13.49 6.69 -4.30
N ILE A 110 -14.44 5.85 -4.72
CA ILE A 110 -14.55 5.35 -6.10
C ILE A 110 -15.93 5.63 -6.72
N GLY A 111 -17.02 5.29 -6.02
CA GLY A 111 -18.38 5.53 -6.52
C GLY A 111 -18.77 7.02 -6.46
N PRO A 112 -19.60 7.55 -7.39
CA PRO A 112 -19.90 8.98 -7.47
C PRO A 112 -20.47 9.54 -6.17
N LYS A 113 -21.31 8.77 -5.45
CA LYS A 113 -21.85 9.20 -4.16
C LYS A 113 -20.79 9.31 -3.04
N ASN A 114 -19.74 8.48 -3.07
CA ASN A 114 -18.62 8.61 -2.14
C ASN A 114 -17.71 9.78 -2.52
N VAL A 115 -17.55 10.05 -3.82
CA VAL A 115 -16.81 11.21 -4.33
C VAL A 115 -17.53 12.51 -3.95
N GLU A 116 -18.85 12.55 -4.09
CA GLU A 116 -19.71 13.66 -3.62
C GLU A 116 -19.50 13.89 -2.11
N LEU A 117 -19.51 12.84 -1.29
CA LEU A 117 -19.23 12.96 0.14
C LEU A 117 -17.80 13.47 0.42
N ALA A 118 -16.79 12.99 -0.32
CA ALA A 118 -15.41 13.48 -0.17
C ALA A 118 -15.28 14.97 -0.50
N ALA A 119 -15.88 15.39 -1.61
CA ALA A 119 -15.98 16.80 -1.98
C ALA A 119 -16.82 17.62 -0.99
N GLU A 120 -17.69 17.00 -0.20
CA GLU A 120 -18.43 17.70 0.85
C GLU A 120 -17.62 17.87 2.15
N VAL A 121 -17.09 16.79 2.74
CA VAL A 121 -16.61 16.81 4.15
C VAL A 121 -15.10 16.78 4.33
N ALA A 122 -14.34 16.39 3.29
CA ALA A 122 -12.89 16.22 3.36
C ALA A 122 -12.13 17.48 2.91
N ASP A 123 -10.80 17.47 2.97
CA ASP A 123 -9.92 18.48 2.36
C ASP A 123 -9.36 17.99 1.02
N GLY A 124 -9.41 16.67 0.77
CA GLY A 124 -9.04 16.10 -0.51
C GLY A 124 -9.63 14.72 -0.80
N TRP A 125 -9.44 14.27 -2.04
CA TRP A 125 -9.87 12.98 -2.57
C TRP A 125 -8.65 12.18 -3.03
N LEU A 126 -8.61 10.90 -2.66
CA LEU A 126 -7.62 9.92 -3.09
C LEU A 126 -8.26 8.93 -4.08
N PRO A 127 -8.38 9.28 -5.37
CA PRO A 127 -8.83 8.33 -6.38
C PRO A 127 -7.76 7.28 -6.68
N ILE A 128 -8.22 6.09 -7.02
CA ILE A 128 -7.42 5.01 -7.58
C ILE A 128 -7.91 4.73 -8.99
N PHE A 129 -6.98 4.43 -9.90
CA PHE A 129 -7.25 4.31 -11.34
C PHE A 129 -7.99 5.53 -11.89
N PHE A 130 -7.52 6.72 -11.50
CA PHE A 130 -8.06 7.96 -12.04
C PHE A 130 -7.70 8.06 -13.52
N ALA A 131 -8.68 8.37 -14.36
CA ALA A 131 -8.46 8.62 -15.78
C ALA A 131 -8.89 10.06 -16.12
N PRO A 132 -7.94 10.99 -16.35
CA PRO A 132 -8.25 12.40 -16.55
C PRO A 132 -9.27 12.64 -17.68
N ARG A 133 -9.17 11.87 -18.76
CA ARG A 133 -10.07 11.95 -19.92
C ARG A 133 -11.54 11.76 -19.55
N PHE A 134 -11.83 10.94 -18.55
CA PHE A 134 -13.21 10.60 -18.16
C PHE A 134 -13.71 11.39 -16.96
N TYR A 135 -12.93 12.33 -16.40
CA TYR A 135 -13.32 13.05 -15.20
C TYR A 135 -14.67 13.77 -15.32
N ALA A 136 -14.87 14.48 -16.43
CA ALA A 136 -16.09 15.26 -16.68
C ALA A 136 -17.34 14.37 -16.60
N ASP A 137 -17.32 13.25 -17.30
CA ASP A 137 -18.46 12.33 -17.38
C ASP A 137 -18.63 11.48 -16.11
N ALA A 138 -17.52 11.08 -15.49
CA ALA A 138 -17.53 10.11 -14.39
C ALA A 138 -17.71 10.75 -13.01
N PHE A 139 -17.24 11.99 -12.80
CA PHE A 139 -17.03 12.54 -11.47
C PHE A 139 -17.33 14.03 -11.29
N GLN A 140 -17.22 14.85 -12.33
CA GLN A 140 -17.34 16.31 -12.17
C GLN A 140 -18.65 16.71 -11.48
N SER A 141 -19.79 16.16 -11.92
CA SER A 141 -21.08 16.46 -11.30
C SER A 141 -21.17 16.05 -9.82
N ALA A 142 -20.48 14.96 -9.44
CA ALA A 142 -20.43 14.51 -8.05
C ALA A 142 -19.56 15.44 -7.19
N VAL A 143 -18.41 15.86 -7.71
CA VAL A 143 -17.52 16.81 -7.04
C VAL A 143 -18.22 18.15 -6.82
N GLU A 144 -18.84 18.70 -7.86
CA GLU A 144 -19.60 19.95 -7.80
C GLU A 144 -20.77 19.86 -6.82
N ALA A 145 -21.51 18.74 -6.82
CA ALA A 145 -22.59 18.51 -5.85
C ALA A 145 -22.07 18.44 -4.40
N GLY A 146 -20.90 17.85 -4.18
CA GLY A 146 -20.26 17.83 -2.87
C GLY A 146 -19.86 19.23 -2.39
N PHE A 147 -19.23 20.02 -3.26
CA PHE A 147 -18.90 21.42 -2.96
C PHE A 147 -20.14 22.27 -2.65
N ALA A 148 -21.20 22.12 -3.44
CA ALA A 148 -22.47 22.82 -3.22
C ALA A 148 -23.09 22.47 -1.84
N LYS A 149 -23.01 21.20 -1.43
CA LYS A 149 -23.48 20.75 -0.11
C LYS A 149 -22.62 21.24 1.04
N ALA A 150 -21.31 21.35 0.84
CA ALA A 150 -20.41 21.89 1.87
C ALA A 150 -20.79 23.32 2.24
N GLY A 151 -21.28 24.12 1.28
CA GLY A 151 -21.89 25.43 1.53
C GLY A 151 -20.94 26.49 2.10
N ASN A 152 -19.63 26.23 2.11
CA ASN A 152 -18.60 27.01 2.78
C ASN A 152 -17.55 27.59 1.80
N GLY A 153 -17.89 27.71 0.51
CA GLY A 153 -17.00 28.23 -0.52
C GLY A 153 -15.94 27.23 -1.00
N LYS A 154 -16.13 25.94 -0.73
CA LYS A 154 -15.24 24.89 -1.23
C LYS A 154 -15.31 24.77 -2.76
N SER A 155 -14.16 24.57 -3.39
CA SER A 155 -13.97 24.47 -4.85
C SER A 155 -12.68 23.70 -5.16
N LEU A 156 -12.36 23.53 -6.45
CA LEU A 156 -11.05 22.96 -6.85
C LEU A 156 -9.85 23.78 -6.35
N ALA A 157 -10.03 25.07 -6.01
CA ALA A 157 -8.95 25.91 -5.50
C ALA A 157 -8.51 25.55 -4.06
N ASN A 158 -9.35 24.83 -3.31
CA ASN A 158 -9.07 24.45 -1.91
C ASN A 158 -9.46 22.99 -1.62
N PHE A 159 -9.49 22.15 -2.64
CA PHE A 159 -9.74 20.73 -2.54
C PHE A 159 -8.72 19.96 -3.37
N ASP A 160 -7.90 19.13 -2.72
CA ASP A 160 -6.82 18.40 -3.38
C ASP A 160 -7.34 17.09 -3.99
N ILE A 161 -7.22 16.95 -5.32
CA ILE A 161 -7.46 15.70 -6.03
C ILE A 161 -6.10 15.03 -6.25
N ALA A 162 -5.84 13.97 -5.49
CA ALA A 162 -4.53 13.34 -5.35
C ALA A 162 -4.55 11.85 -5.76
N PRO A 163 -4.70 11.53 -7.06
CA PRO A 163 -4.70 10.15 -7.54
C PRO A 163 -3.42 9.40 -7.21
N SER A 164 -3.56 8.10 -6.93
CA SER A 164 -2.45 7.16 -7.01
C SER A 164 -2.18 6.81 -8.47
N VAL A 165 -0.98 7.16 -8.98
CA VAL A 165 -0.61 7.03 -10.40
C VAL A 165 0.56 6.07 -10.55
N GLY A 166 0.32 4.96 -11.24
CA GLY A 166 1.38 4.02 -11.61
C GLY A 166 2.35 4.67 -12.59
N VAL A 167 3.65 4.60 -12.30
CA VAL A 167 4.69 5.10 -13.21
C VAL A 167 5.70 4.01 -13.50
N THR A 168 5.87 3.70 -14.79
CA THR A 168 6.83 2.69 -15.27
C THR A 168 7.69 3.29 -16.35
N LEU A 169 8.97 3.52 -16.05
CA LEU A 169 9.95 4.07 -16.98
C LEU A 169 10.63 2.96 -17.78
N GLY A 170 10.76 3.14 -19.10
CA GLY A 170 11.49 2.20 -19.95
C GLY A 170 11.22 2.38 -21.45
N ASP A 171 12.17 1.98 -22.29
CA ASP A 171 12.08 2.17 -23.75
C ASP A 171 10.99 1.29 -24.40
N ASP A 172 10.75 0.10 -23.86
CA ASP A 172 9.68 -0.79 -24.31
C ASP A 172 8.36 -0.45 -23.62
N VAL A 173 7.55 0.36 -24.30
CA VAL A 173 6.22 0.78 -23.84
C VAL A 173 5.31 -0.43 -23.54
N GLN A 174 5.41 -1.52 -24.31
CA GLN A 174 4.54 -2.67 -24.10
C GLN A 174 4.93 -3.39 -22.80
N ALA A 175 6.24 -3.60 -22.57
CA ALA A 175 6.72 -4.16 -21.32
C ALA A 175 6.33 -3.30 -20.10
N CYS A 176 6.43 -1.96 -20.23
CA CYS A 176 5.98 -1.05 -19.18
C CYS A 176 4.48 -1.25 -18.88
N ARG A 177 3.62 -1.30 -19.89
CA ARG A 177 2.18 -1.56 -19.71
C ARG A 177 1.93 -2.93 -19.08
N ASP A 178 2.62 -3.95 -19.55
CA ASP A 178 2.43 -5.33 -19.07
C ASP A 178 2.77 -5.49 -17.60
N SER A 179 3.70 -4.68 -17.04
CA SER A 179 3.96 -4.66 -15.60
C SER A 179 2.78 -4.12 -14.76
N MET A 180 1.90 -3.30 -15.34
CA MET A 180 0.73 -2.72 -14.65
C MET A 180 -0.49 -3.66 -14.68
N LYS A 181 -0.60 -4.48 -15.73
CA LYS A 181 -1.77 -5.34 -15.97
C LYS A 181 -2.10 -6.31 -14.83
N PRO A 182 -1.14 -6.98 -14.14
CA PRO A 182 -1.48 -7.91 -13.06
C PRO A 182 -2.25 -7.24 -11.92
N MET A 183 -1.86 -6.01 -11.58
CA MET A 183 -2.53 -5.24 -10.54
C MET A 183 -3.93 -4.82 -10.99
N LEU A 184 -4.06 -4.29 -12.22
CA LEU A 184 -5.38 -3.93 -12.77
C LEU A 184 -6.32 -5.14 -12.85
N ALA A 185 -5.83 -6.30 -13.30
CA ALA A 185 -6.60 -7.54 -13.37
C ALA A 185 -7.05 -8.02 -11.99
N LEU A 186 -6.18 -7.98 -10.98
CA LEU A 186 -6.55 -8.30 -9.59
C LEU A 186 -7.65 -7.36 -9.09
N TYR A 187 -7.52 -6.06 -9.32
CA TYR A 187 -8.48 -5.10 -8.80
C TYR A 187 -9.85 -5.20 -9.49
N VAL A 188 -9.85 -5.17 -10.82
CA VAL A 188 -11.06 -5.27 -11.65
C VAL A 188 -11.72 -6.64 -11.51
N GLY A 189 -10.93 -7.71 -11.44
CA GLY A 189 -11.45 -9.07 -11.44
C GLY A 189 -11.69 -9.67 -10.05
N GLY A 190 -10.76 -9.50 -9.10
CA GLY A 190 -10.70 -10.29 -7.87
C GLY A 190 -10.89 -9.52 -6.55
N MET A 191 -10.83 -8.19 -6.55
CA MET A 191 -10.85 -7.39 -5.31
C MET A 191 -12.24 -7.24 -4.68
N GLY A 192 -13.28 -7.48 -5.47
CA GLY A 192 -14.67 -7.51 -5.01
C GLY A 192 -15.38 -8.75 -5.53
N ALA A 193 -16.52 -9.05 -4.93
CA ALA A 193 -17.40 -10.12 -5.42
C ALA A 193 -18.17 -9.68 -6.67
N ARG A 194 -18.66 -10.66 -7.46
CA ARG A 194 -19.56 -10.40 -8.60
C ARG A 194 -20.77 -9.56 -8.15
N GLY A 195 -21.07 -8.49 -8.88
CA GLY A 195 -22.13 -7.52 -8.54
C GLY A 195 -21.81 -6.56 -7.39
N LYS A 196 -20.63 -6.68 -6.76
CA LYS A 196 -20.13 -5.81 -5.68
C LYS A 196 -18.61 -5.59 -5.81
N ASN A 197 -18.16 -5.20 -7.00
CA ASN A 197 -16.76 -4.82 -7.25
C ASN A 197 -16.69 -3.39 -7.78
N PHE A 198 -16.22 -2.47 -6.94
CA PHE A 198 -16.17 -1.04 -7.28
C PHE A 198 -15.14 -0.70 -8.36
N TYR A 199 -14.09 -1.52 -8.53
CA TYR A 199 -13.07 -1.33 -9.56
C TYR A 199 -13.56 -1.80 -10.93
N PHE A 200 -14.34 -2.87 -10.95
CA PHE A 200 -15.12 -3.28 -12.11
C PHE A 200 -16.07 -2.16 -12.54
N ASP A 201 -16.88 -1.65 -11.62
CA ASP A 201 -17.83 -0.57 -11.91
C ASP A 201 -17.14 0.72 -12.40
N LEU A 202 -15.92 0.98 -11.91
CA LEU A 202 -15.10 2.10 -12.35
C LEU A 202 -14.64 1.93 -13.80
N MET A 203 -14.08 0.76 -14.14
CA MET A 203 -13.65 0.44 -15.51
C MET A 203 -14.82 0.49 -16.49
N CYS A 204 -16.00 -0.01 -16.10
CA CYS A 204 -17.24 0.14 -16.86
C CYS A 204 -17.63 1.61 -17.08
N ARG A 205 -17.48 2.46 -16.06
CA ARG A 205 -17.80 3.90 -16.16
C ARG A 205 -16.89 4.63 -17.14
N TYR A 206 -15.67 4.14 -17.35
CA TYR A 206 -14.76 4.64 -18.38
C TYR A 206 -14.98 4.01 -19.76
N GLY A 207 -16.07 3.26 -19.95
CA GLY A 207 -16.43 2.69 -21.25
C GLY A 207 -15.79 1.35 -21.60
N PHE A 208 -15.11 0.70 -20.64
CA PHE A 208 -14.46 -0.60 -20.86
C PHE A 208 -15.26 -1.77 -20.28
N ALA A 209 -16.60 -1.74 -20.42
CA ALA A 209 -17.48 -2.71 -19.77
C ALA A 209 -17.25 -4.16 -20.23
N ASP A 210 -17.07 -4.39 -21.53
CA ASP A 210 -16.83 -5.73 -22.09
C ASP A 210 -15.52 -6.32 -21.58
N ALA A 211 -14.44 -5.52 -21.59
CA ALA A 211 -13.15 -5.94 -21.05
C ALA A 211 -13.21 -6.18 -19.54
N ALA A 212 -13.93 -5.35 -18.78
CA ALA A 212 -14.11 -5.57 -17.34
C ALA A 212 -14.82 -6.89 -17.05
N ALA A 213 -15.86 -7.24 -17.84
CA ALA A 213 -16.58 -8.51 -17.77
C ALA A 213 -15.65 -9.71 -18.01
N GLU A 214 -14.89 -9.67 -19.10
CA GLU A 214 -13.92 -10.71 -19.44
C GLU A 214 -12.86 -10.90 -18.34
N ILE A 215 -12.26 -9.80 -17.86
CA ILE A 215 -11.25 -9.84 -16.79
C ILE A 215 -11.83 -10.48 -15.53
N GLN A 216 -13.05 -10.10 -15.12
CA GLN A 216 -13.68 -10.65 -13.91
C GLN A 216 -14.06 -12.12 -14.07
N ASP A 217 -14.57 -12.53 -15.23
CA ASP A 217 -14.88 -13.94 -15.50
C ASP A 217 -13.63 -14.81 -15.44
N LEU A 218 -12.54 -14.40 -16.10
CA LEU A 218 -11.26 -15.10 -16.10
C LEU A 218 -10.64 -15.16 -14.69
N TYR A 219 -10.61 -14.03 -13.97
CA TYR A 219 -9.97 -13.95 -12.67
C TYR A 219 -10.70 -14.81 -11.62
N LEU A 220 -12.03 -14.74 -11.58
CA LEU A 220 -12.85 -15.56 -10.68
C LEU A 220 -12.91 -17.03 -11.12
N GLY A 221 -12.72 -17.31 -12.41
CA GLY A 221 -12.52 -18.66 -12.96
C GLY A 221 -11.16 -19.28 -12.61
N GLY A 222 -10.25 -18.52 -12.00
CA GLY A 222 -8.93 -18.98 -11.58
C GLY A 222 -7.82 -18.78 -12.60
N ASP A 223 -8.14 -18.32 -13.82
CA ASP A 223 -7.16 -18.04 -14.87
C ASP A 223 -6.66 -16.60 -14.77
N LYS A 224 -5.83 -16.35 -13.76
CA LYS A 224 -5.26 -15.03 -13.48
C LYS A 224 -4.34 -14.52 -14.60
N MET A 225 -3.71 -15.44 -15.34
CA MET A 225 -2.83 -15.07 -16.45
C MET A 225 -3.65 -14.55 -17.62
N ALA A 226 -4.69 -15.29 -18.03
CA ALA A 226 -5.60 -14.82 -19.06
C ALA A 226 -6.28 -13.50 -18.65
N ALA A 227 -6.71 -13.38 -17.39
CA ALA A 227 -7.27 -12.12 -16.87
C ALA A 227 -6.29 -10.94 -16.96
N THR A 228 -4.99 -11.21 -16.75
CA THR A 228 -3.92 -10.20 -16.91
C THR A 228 -3.76 -9.81 -18.37
N THR A 229 -3.72 -10.78 -19.28
CA THR A 229 -3.63 -10.53 -20.72
C THR A 229 -4.84 -9.77 -21.27
N ALA A 230 -6.03 -10.01 -20.71
CA ALA A 230 -7.29 -9.36 -21.11
C ALA A 230 -7.35 -7.86 -20.75
N VAL A 231 -6.45 -7.34 -19.90
CA VAL A 231 -6.41 -5.91 -19.59
C VAL A 231 -6.02 -5.10 -20.84
N PRO A 232 -6.88 -4.22 -21.36
CA PRO A 232 -6.58 -3.46 -22.57
C PRO A 232 -5.43 -2.47 -22.35
N ASN A 233 -4.50 -2.40 -23.30
CA ASN A 233 -3.42 -1.41 -23.27
C ASN A 233 -3.93 0.04 -23.18
N GLU A 234 -5.05 0.34 -23.84
CA GLU A 234 -5.69 1.66 -23.78
C GLU A 234 -6.09 1.99 -22.34
N PHE A 235 -6.72 1.05 -21.62
CA PHE A 235 -7.10 1.27 -20.22
C PHE A 235 -5.88 1.50 -19.33
N VAL A 236 -4.77 0.78 -19.54
CA VAL A 236 -3.50 1.04 -18.83
C VAL A 236 -3.04 2.48 -19.04
N ASP A 237 -3.06 2.95 -20.30
CA ASP A 237 -2.63 4.29 -20.66
C ASP A 237 -3.52 5.40 -20.06
N GLU A 238 -4.80 5.12 -19.82
CA GLU A 238 -5.72 6.06 -19.17
C GLU A 238 -5.39 6.30 -17.69
N VAL A 239 -4.87 5.29 -17.01
CA VAL A 239 -4.75 5.29 -15.53
C VAL A 239 -3.31 5.27 -15.02
N ALA A 240 -2.33 5.21 -15.92
CA ALA A 240 -0.91 5.12 -15.60
C ALA A 240 -0.02 5.87 -16.62
N LEU A 241 1.21 6.14 -16.22
CA LEU A 241 2.26 6.75 -17.06
C LEU A 241 3.34 5.70 -17.33
N CYS A 242 3.33 5.12 -18.53
CA CYS A 242 4.21 4.03 -18.93
C CYS A 242 5.07 4.41 -20.14
N GLY A 243 6.35 4.03 -20.15
CA GLY A 243 7.24 4.15 -21.32
C GLY A 243 8.42 5.09 -21.12
N PRO A 244 9.06 5.55 -22.21
CA PRO A 244 10.23 6.43 -22.12
C PRO A 244 9.80 7.82 -21.64
N LYS A 245 10.77 8.60 -21.14
CA LYS A 245 10.55 9.93 -20.58
C LYS A 245 9.71 10.83 -21.48
N GLU A 246 9.98 10.84 -22.78
CA GLU A 246 9.29 11.68 -23.76
C GLU A 246 7.80 11.32 -23.86
N ARG A 247 7.48 10.02 -23.81
CA ARG A 247 6.10 9.55 -23.81
C ARG A 247 5.40 9.87 -22.50
N ILE A 248 6.09 9.71 -21.37
CA ILE A 248 5.56 10.09 -20.06
C ILE A 248 5.24 11.58 -20.05
N ALA A 249 6.13 12.43 -20.55
CA ALA A 249 5.92 13.88 -20.66
C ALA A 249 4.72 14.22 -21.55
N GLU A 250 4.58 13.58 -22.72
CA GLU A 250 3.41 13.76 -23.60
C GLU A 250 2.11 13.39 -22.87
N ARG A 251 2.07 12.23 -22.22
CA ARG A 251 0.87 11.77 -21.51
C ARG A 251 0.58 12.60 -20.27
N LEU A 252 1.59 13.12 -19.59
CA LEU A 252 1.43 13.96 -18.40
C LEU A 252 0.55 15.19 -18.69
N THR A 253 0.59 15.73 -19.91
CA THR A 253 -0.23 16.88 -20.31
C THR A 253 -1.73 16.69 -20.07
N MET A 254 -2.27 15.46 -20.17
CA MET A 254 -3.69 15.23 -19.88
C MET A 254 -4.03 15.32 -18.39
N TRP A 255 -3.05 15.01 -17.53
CA TRP A 255 -3.18 15.12 -16.08
C TRP A 255 -3.10 16.58 -15.65
N GLU A 256 -2.16 17.34 -16.24
CA GLU A 256 -1.98 18.78 -16.02
C GLU A 256 -3.19 19.60 -16.48
N ASN A 257 -3.80 19.22 -17.60
CA ASN A 257 -5.01 19.85 -18.10
C ASN A 257 -6.28 19.37 -17.38
N GLY A 258 -6.17 18.36 -16.52
CA GLY A 258 -7.25 17.83 -15.70
C GLY A 258 -7.43 18.59 -14.38
N PRO A 259 -8.34 18.15 -13.52
CA PRO A 259 -8.58 18.78 -12.21
C PRO A 259 -7.60 18.28 -11.13
N VAL A 260 -6.57 17.51 -11.51
CA VAL A 260 -5.64 16.88 -10.59
C VAL A 260 -4.65 17.93 -10.09
N THR A 261 -4.45 17.96 -8.77
CA THR A 261 -3.57 18.92 -8.10
C THR A 261 -2.31 18.26 -7.54
N THR A 262 -2.37 16.96 -7.24
CA THR A 262 -1.24 16.18 -6.69
C THR A 262 -1.13 14.82 -7.36
N LEU A 263 0.08 14.37 -7.71
CA LEU A 263 0.31 13.01 -8.22
C LEU A 263 0.98 12.15 -7.14
N ASN A 264 0.25 11.19 -6.58
CA ASN A 264 0.82 10.20 -5.67
C ASN A 264 1.46 9.06 -6.48
N LEU A 265 2.77 9.18 -6.74
CA LEU A 265 3.49 8.23 -7.59
C LEU A 265 3.54 6.83 -6.95
N MET A 266 3.04 5.84 -7.68
CA MET A 266 3.17 4.43 -7.36
C MET A 266 4.25 3.82 -8.24
N THR A 267 5.48 3.84 -7.75
CA THR A 267 6.62 3.21 -8.40
C THR A 267 7.65 2.80 -7.36
N PHE A 268 8.42 1.77 -7.68
CA PHE A 268 9.60 1.36 -6.91
C PHE A 268 10.90 1.78 -7.60
N ASP A 269 10.80 2.41 -8.77
CA ASP A 269 11.94 2.89 -9.54
C ASP A 269 12.25 4.35 -9.15
N ILE A 270 13.44 4.55 -8.57
CA ILE A 270 13.90 5.88 -8.18
C ILE A 270 14.14 6.79 -9.39
N GLU A 271 14.51 6.24 -10.54
CA GLU A 271 14.68 7.03 -11.77
C GLU A 271 13.33 7.52 -12.28
N ALA A 272 12.29 6.69 -12.22
CA ALA A 272 10.93 7.12 -12.52
C ALA A 272 10.49 8.29 -11.60
N VAL A 273 10.82 8.25 -10.31
CA VAL A 273 10.56 9.37 -9.38
C VAL A 273 11.31 10.63 -9.79
N ARG A 274 12.60 10.50 -10.16
CA ARG A 274 13.45 11.62 -10.62
C ARG A 274 12.91 12.26 -11.90
N VAL A 275 12.54 11.45 -12.88
CA VAL A 275 11.92 11.90 -14.13
C VAL A 275 10.62 12.64 -13.85
N MET A 276 9.75 12.09 -13.01
CA MET A 276 8.51 12.77 -12.66
C MET A 276 8.73 14.08 -11.91
N ALA A 277 9.73 14.14 -11.01
CA ALA A 277 10.10 15.39 -10.34
C ALA A 277 10.61 16.44 -11.33
N GLU A 278 11.46 16.06 -12.28
CA GLU A 278 11.92 16.95 -13.34
C GLU A 278 10.75 17.47 -14.19
N LEU A 279 9.85 16.57 -14.62
CA LEU A 279 8.72 16.92 -15.49
C LEU A 279 7.68 17.81 -14.79
N VAL A 280 7.35 17.52 -13.53
CA VAL A 280 6.25 18.22 -12.82
C VAL A 280 6.75 19.47 -12.10
N LEU A 281 7.94 19.44 -11.53
CA LEU A 281 8.45 20.53 -10.67
C LEU A 281 9.51 21.38 -11.37
N GLY A 282 10.02 20.97 -12.54
CA GLY A 282 11.06 21.70 -13.27
C GLY A 282 12.40 21.78 -12.54
N VAL A 283 12.63 20.91 -11.54
CA VAL A 283 13.88 20.87 -10.76
C VAL A 283 14.76 19.73 -11.26
N ASP A 284 16.05 19.99 -11.41
CA ASP A 284 17.05 18.93 -11.61
C ASP A 284 17.18 18.13 -10.29
N PRO A 285 16.78 16.84 -10.29
CA PRO A 285 16.77 16.03 -9.09
C PRO A 285 18.17 15.74 -8.52
N GLN A 286 19.26 16.01 -9.27
CA GLN A 286 20.62 15.88 -8.75
C GLN A 286 20.96 16.91 -7.65
N GLY A 287 20.15 17.98 -7.52
CA GLY A 287 20.30 19.01 -6.49
C GLY A 287 19.44 18.80 -5.23
N ILE A 288 18.53 17.82 -5.21
CA ILE A 288 17.62 17.59 -4.08
C ILE A 288 18.32 16.69 -3.06
N THR A 289 18.95 17.30 -2.07
CA THR A 289 19.34 16.60 -0.85
C THR A 289 18.10 16.36 -0.01
N VAL A 290 17.71 15.10 0.19
CA VAL A 290 16.78 14.75 1.27
C VAL A 290 17.59 14.89 2.55
N PRO A 291 17.30 15.87 3.43
CA PRO A 291 17.96 15.92 4.71
C PRO A 291 17.66 14.60 5.43
N ALA A 292 18.70 13.90 5.86
CA ALA A 292 18.52 12.76 6.75
C ALA A 292 17.66 13.23 7.93
N PRO A 293 16.66 12.44 8.37
CA PRO A 293 15.87 12.82 9.53
C PRO A 293 16.82 13.13 10.67
N ASP A 294 16.71 14.33 11.22
CA ASP A 294 17.48 14.72 12.40
C ASP A 294 16.92 13.95 13.59
N LEU A 295 17.45 12.75 13.81
CA LEU A 295 17.08 11.88 14.92
C LEU A 295 17.65 12.40 16.27
N GLN A 296 18.26 13.60 16.29
CA GLN A 296 18.83 14.19 17.50
C GLN A 296 17.79 14.88 18.40
N SER A 297 16.73 14.19 18.83
CA SER A 297 16.02 14.65 20.05
C SER A 297 15.16 13.61 20.77
N SER A 298 15.16 12.34 20.37
CA SER A 298 14.56 11.28 21.19
C SER A 298 15.68 10.50 21.87
N SER A 299 15.74 10.56 23.19
CA SER A 299 16.62 9.73 24.01
C SER A 299 16.64 8.29 23.49
N GLU A 300 17.79 7.86 22.98
CA GLU A 300 18.02 6.49 22.55
C GLU A 300 17.65 5.54 23.70
N PRO A 301 16.89 4.45 23.44
CA PRO A 301 16.95 3.30 24.32
C PRO A 301 18.40 2.79 24.27
N LYS A 302 19.06 2.80 25.42
CA LYS A 302 20.41 2.26 25.57
C LYS A 302 20.46 0.82 25.04
N GLY A 303 21.23 0.63 23.98
CA GLY A 303 21.87 -0.65 23.67
C GLY A 303 21.43 -1.28 22.35
N GLN A 304 22.16 -0.96 21.28
CA GLN A 304 22.74 -1.98 20.39
C GLN A 304 24.00 -1.40 19.77
N ALA A 305 25.12 -2.12 19.93
CA ALA A 305 26.42 -1.73 19.41
C ALA A 305 26.42 -1.75 17.87
N PRO A 306 27.25 -0.94 17.20
CA PRO A 306 27.42 -1.01 15.75
C PRO A 306 27.91 -2.40 15.33
N VAL A 307 27.20 -3.03 14.39
CA VAL A 307 27.62 -4.30 13.78
C VAL A 307 28.86 -4.04 12.92
N SER A 308 29.91 -4.83 13.14
CA SER A 308 31.23 -4.71 12.52
C SER A 308 31.23 -5.03 11.02
N SER A 309 32.16 -4.41 10.28
CA SER A 309 32.34 -4.45 8.82
C SER A 309 32.82 -5.78 8.20
N ASP A 310 32.70 -6.92 8.90
CA ASP A 310 33.35 -8.18 8.52
C ASP A 310 32.37 -9.29 8.08
N GLN A 311 31.07 -9.00 7.97
CA GLN A 311 30.04 -9.98 7.55
C GLN A 311 29.10 -9.44 6.45
N PRO A 312 28.57 -10.31 5.56
CA PRO A 312 27.60 -9.92 4.54
C PRO A 312 26.27 -9.44 5.15
N GLN A 313 25.52 -8.64 4.40
CA GLN A 313 24.21 -8.14 4.82
C GLN A 313 23.23 -9.30 5.08
N SER A 314 23.39 -10.40 4.35
CA SER A 314 22.64 -11.64 4.54
C SER A 314 22.77 -12.25 5.94
N ALA A 315 23.84 -11.96 6.70
CA ALA A 315 24.08 -12.57 8.01
C ALA A 315 22.92 -12.29 8.98
N ALA A 316 22.42 -11.04 9.02
CA ALA A 316 21.26 -10.66 9.83
C ALA A 316 19.97 -11.37 9.39
N ILE A 317 19.86 -11.73 8.10
CA ILE A 317 18.71 -12.48 7.58
C ILE A 317 18.75 -13.92 8.10
N PHE A 318 19.92 -14.55 8.20
CA PHE A 318 20.07 -15.88 8.82
C PHE A 318 19.75 -15.88 10.32
N GLU A 319 20.10 -14.82 11.05
CA GLU A 319 19.70 -14.64 12.45
C GLU A 319 18.17 -14.49 12.60
N ASN A 320 17.55 -13.72 11.70
CA ASN A 320 16.09 -13.58 11.66
C ASN A 320 15.40 -14.89 11.29
N MET A 321 15.95 -15.67 10.35
CA MET A 321 15.46 -17.00 10.01
C MET A 321 15.51 -17.94 11.23
N ALA A 322 16.61 -17.93 11.99
CA ALA A 322 16.73 -18.71 13.22
C ALA A 322 15.60 -18.36 14.21
N SER A 323 15.39 -17.06 14.43
CA SER A 323 14.34 -16.54 15.31
C SER A 323 12.94 -16.92 14.82
N HIS A 324 12.70 -16.88 13.50
CA HIS A 324 11.42 -17.23 12.89
C HIS A 324 11.10 -18.73 13.02
N ILE A 325 12.10 -19.58 12.81
CA ILE A 325 11.99 -21.04 12.99
C ILE A 325 11.65 -21.36 14.44
N GLU A 326 12.36 -20.77 15.40
CA GLU A 326 12.10 -20.97 16.84
C GLU A 326 10.69 -20.49 17.24
N ALA A 327 10.22 -19.38 16.66
CA ALA A 327 8.90 -18.83 16.92
C ALA A 327 7.74 -19.59 16.23
N THR A 328 8.03 -20.56 15.34
CA THR A 328 7.03 -21.24 14.51
C THR A 328 7.05 -22.77 14.71
N PRO A 329 6.39 -23.29 15.76
CA PRO A 329 6.33 -24.73 16.02
C PRO A 329 5.78 -25.53 14.83
N GLY A 330 6.47 -26.61 14.45
CA GLY A 330 6.08 -27.48 13.34
C GLY A 330 6.58 -27.03 11.95
N MET A 331 7.27 -25.89 11.85
CA MET A 331 7.89 -25.46 10.60
C MET A 331 8.91 -26.48 10.10
N ALA A 332 9.83 -26.92 10.97
CA ALA A 332 10.87 -27.88 10.61
C ALA A 332 10.27 -29.17 10.04
N SER A 333 9.32 -29.79 10.74
CA SER A 333 8.67 -31.03 10.29
C SER A 333 7.85 -30.88 9.01
N SER A 334 7.30 -29.69 8.72
CA SER A 334 6.57 -29.42 7.47
C SER A 334 7.49 -29.28 6.23
N ILE A 335 8.72 -28.79 6.44
CA ILE A 335 9.69 -28.57 5.37
C ILE A 335 10.56 -29.82 5.18
N ASN A 336 11.03 -30.40 6.29
CA ASN A 336 11.79 -31.65 6.43
C ASN A 336 12.97 -31.74 5.45
N ALA A 337 13.89 -30.77 5.55
CA ALA A 337 15.02 -30.66 4.63
C ALA A 337 16.25 -30.02 5.29
N LEU A 338 17.43 -30.42 4.82
CA LEU A 338 18.71 -29.80 5.14
C LEU A 338 19.13 -28.87 3.99
N PHE A 339 19.15 -27.56 4.24
CA PHE A 339 19.58 -26.57 3.26
C PHE A 339 21.01 -26.10 3.54
N GLN A 340 21.73 -25.79 2.46
CA GLN A 340 22.99 -25.05 2.51
C GLN A 340 22.91 -23.80 1.64
N PHE A 341 23.36 -22.68 2.16
CA PHE A 341 23.44 -21.41 1.44
C PHE A 341 24.91 -21.02 1.25
N HIS A 342 25.27 -20.63 0.04
CA HIS A 342 26.53 -19.98 -0.29
C HIS A 342 26.25 -18.57 -0.76
N ILE A 343 26.62 -17.59 0.06
CA ILE A 343 26.55 -16.17 -0.26
C ILE A 343 27.87 -15.78 -0.90
N LEU A 344 27.80 -15.38 -2.16
CA LEU A 344 28.94 -15.04 -2.99
C LEU A 344 29.33 -13.56 -2.78
N GLY A 345 30.62 -13.26 -2.94
CA GLY A 345 31.18 -11.91 -2.81
C GLY A 345 32.10 -11.73 -1.59
N GLU A 346 32.59 -10.51 -1.39
CA GLU A 346 33.35 -10.10 -0.21
C GLU A 346 32.70 -8.85 0.42
N PRO A 347 32.21 -8.92 1.67
CA PRO A 347 32.13 -10.12 2.50
C PRO A 347 31.08 -11.12 1.95
N GLY A 348 31.38 -12.42 2.08
CA GLY A 348 30.50 -13.54 1.70
C GLY A 348 30.53 -14.62 2.78
N GLY A 349 29.87 -15.76 2.57
CA GLY A 349 29.88 -16.82 3.58
C GLY A 349 29.00 -18.02 3.25
N ALA A 350 28.97 -18.98 4.16
CA ALA A 350 28.11 -20.17 4.05
C ALA A 350 27.29 -20.38 5.32
N TRP A 351 26.05 -20.83 5.15
CA TRP A 351 25.13 -21.14 6.24
C TRP A 351 24.44 -22.47 6.01
N ILE A 352 24.19 -23.17 7.11
CA ILE A 352 23.39 -24.39 7.18
C ILE A 352 22.05 -24.02 7.81
N VAL A 353 20.96 -24.41 7.16
CA VAL A 353 19.60 -24.34 7.72
C VAL A 353 19.08 -25.77 7.79
N ASP A 354 19.15 -26.37 8.99
CA ASP A 354 18.71 -27.74 9.23
C ASP A 354 17.27 -27.73 9.74
N LEU A 355 16.34 -28.18 8.90
CA LEU A 355 14.93 -28.38 9.23
C LEU A 355 14.56 -29.86 9.18
N LYS A 356 15.56 -30.74 9.12
CA LYS A 356 15.42 -32.19 9.03
C LYS A 356 15.62 -32.85 10.40
N ASN A 357 16.49 -32.26 11.22
CA ASN A 357 16.83 -32.75 12.55
C ASN A 357 16.31 -31.81 13.64
N GLY A 358 15.58 -32.36 14.61
CA GLY A 358 15.05 -31.59 15.75
C GLY A 358 13.99 -30.56 15.37
N ASP A 359 13.93 -29.47 16.14
CA ASP A 359 12.95 -28.38 15.96
C ASP A 359 13.37 -27.31 14.94
N GLY A 360 14.53 -27.48 14.32
CA GLY A 360 15.11 -26.58 13.33
C GLY A 360 16.27 -25.73 13.86
N SER A 361 17.28 -25.48 13.04
CA SER A 361 18.44 -24.65 13.41
C SER A 361 19.08 -23.94 12.23
N VAL A 362 19.73 -22.79 12.50
CA VAL A 362 20.52 -22.04 11.52
C VAL A 362 21.89 -21.77 12.10
N GLN A 363 22.95 -22.07 11.36
CA GLN A 363 24.33 -21.85 11.80
C GLN A 363 25.28 -21.54 10.63
N PRO A 364 26.33 -20.72 10.83
CA PRO A 364 27.37 -20.56 9.84
C PRO A 364 28.12 -21.88 9.57
N GLY A 365 28.49 -22.13 8.31
CA GLY A 365 29.29 -23.28 7.90
C GLY A 365 28.78 -23.98 6.65
N THR A 366 29.40 -25.11 6.34
CA THR A 366 29.00 -26.03 5.26
C THR A 366 28.78 -27.42 5.81
N VAL A 367 27.91 -28.18 5.16
CA VAL A 367 27.55 -29.55 5.52
C VAL A 367 27.59 -30.44 4.29
N ASP A 368 28.10 -31.65 4.45
CA ASP A 368 28.02 -32.66 3.40
C ASP A 368 26.61 -33.26 3.34
N GLY A 369 26.11 -33.49 2.12
CA GLY A 369 24.80 -34.13 1.92
C GLY A 369 23.59 -33.22 2.17
N ALA A 370 23.73 -31.91 1.96
CA ALA A 370 22.57 -31.00 1.91
C ALA A 370 21.54 -31.48 0.87
N ASP A 371 20.26 -31.46 1.25
CA ASP A 371 19.16 -31.84 0.35
C ASP A 371 18.97 -30.78 -0.75
N CYS A 372 19.30 -29.52 -0.46
CA CYS A 372 19.26 -28.40 -1.39
C CYS A 372 20.33 -27.36 -1.06
N THR A 373 21.22 -27.09 -2.01
CA THR A 373 22.24 -26.04 -1.91
C THR A 373 21.88 -24.87 -2.81
N ILE A 374 21.90 -23.66 -2.26
CA ILE A 374 21.52 -22.43 -2.96
C ILE A 374 22.73 -21.49 -2.96
N SER A 375 23.04 -20.90 -4.11
CA SER A 375 24.13 -19.94 -4.25
C SER A 375 23.66 -18.68 -4.97
N MET A 376 23.97 -17.51 -4.41
CA MET A 376 23.69 -16.20 -5.00
C MET A 376 24.56 -15.11 -4.34
N ASP A 377 24.62 -13.93 -4.97
CA ASP A 377 25.30 -12.77 -4.40
C ASP A 377 24.53 -12.22 -3.19
N ASP A 378 25.23 -11.58 -2.25
CA ASP A 378 24.66 -11.02 -1.02
C ASP A 378 23.44 -10.10 -1.30
N ALA A 379 23.57 -9.19 -2.27
CA ALA A 379 22.50 -8.27 -2.65
C ALA A 379 21.26 -8.98 -3.22
N ASP A 380 21.43 -10.06 -3.99
CA ASP A 380 20.32 -10.82 -4.54
C ASP A 380 19.62 -11.64 -3.44
N PHE A 381 20.36 -12.13 -2.43
CA PHE A 381 19.77 -12.78 -1.26
C PHE A 381 18.94 -11.82 -0.43
N VAL A 382 19.44 -10.60 -0.19
CA VAL A 382 18.68 -9.53 0.49
C VAL A 382 17.43 -9.16 -0.32
N ALA A 383 17.54 -9.05 -1.64
CA ALA A 383 16.40 -8.79 -2.51
C ALA A 383 15.36 -9.93 -2.47
N LEU A 384 15.82 -11.19 -2.41
CA LEU A 384 14.95 -12.36 -2.30
C LEU A 384 14.18 -12.36 -0.98
N ALA A 385 14.87 -12.18 0.15
CA ALA A 385 14.29 -12.18 1.48
C ALA A 385 13.30 -11.03 1.69
N SER A 386 13.57 -9.86 1.10
CA SER A 386 12.68 -8.70 1.16
C SER A 386 11.54 -8.73 0.13
N GLY A 387 11.43 -9.81 -0.67
CA GLY A 387 10.40 -9.97 -1.70
C GLY A 387 10.59 -9.13 -2.96
N LYS A 388 11.71 -8.41 -3.09
CA LYS A 388 12.07 -7.59 -4.26
C LYS A 388 12.53 -8.43 -5.45
N LEU A 389 13.15 -9.59 -5.19
CA LEU A 389 13.54 -10.55 -6.22
C LEU A 389 12.56 -11.73 -6.22
N ASN A 390 11.87 -11.93 -7.34
CA ASN A 390 11.06 -13.13 -7.53
C ASN A 390 11.98 -14.36 -7.67
N PRO A 391 11.77 -15.45 -6.89
CA PRO A 391 12.67 -16.62 -6.91
C PRO A 391 12.79 -17.29 -8.28
N MET A 392 11.69 -17.40 -9.04
CA MET A 392 11.72 -18.01 -10.38
C MET A 392 12.44 -17.12 -11.39
N ALA A 393 12.23 -15.81 -11.31
CA ALA A 393 12.96 -14.85 -12.14
C ALA A 393 14.46 -14.85 -11.83
N GLY A 394 14.83 -14.88 -10.54
CA GLY A 394 16.23 -14.97 -10.11
C GLY A 394 16.92 -16.25 -10.59
N PHE A 395 16.21 -17.38 -10.55
CA PHE A 395 16.72 -18.64 -11.10
C PHE A 395 16.88 -18.59 -12.64
N ALA A 396 15.86 -18.11 -13.36
CA ALA A 396 15.89 -17.99 -14.82
C ALA A 396 16.98 -17.03 -15.32
N GLN A 397 17.28 -15.97 -14.54
CA GLN A 397 18.35 -15.01 -14.82
C GLN A 397 19.74 -15.51 -14.40
N GLY A 398 19.84 -16.71 -13.79
CA GLY A 398 21.10 -17.28 -13.31
C GLY A 398 21.67 -16.64 -12.04
N LYS A 399 20.90 -15.73 -11.42
CA LYS A 399 21.25 -15.07 -10.14
C LYS A 399 21.13 -16.03 -8.96
N ILE A 400 20.17 -16.94 -9.03
CA ILE A 400 19.98 -18.02 -8.04
C ILE A 400 20.42 -19.32 -8.68
N LYS A 401 21.44 -19.95 -8.13
CA LYS A 401 21.87 -21.30 -8.51
C LYS A 401 21.40 -22.28 -7.45
N VAL A 402 20.77 -23.37 -7.89
CA VAL A 402 20.27 -24.42 -7.01
C VAL A 402 20.90 -25.76 -7.41
N GLN A 403 21.41 -26.49 -6.43
CA GLN A 403 21.92 -27.85 -6.56
C GLN A 403 21.17 -28.77 -5.58
N GLY A 404 21.01 -30.04 -5.94
CA GLY A 404 20.18 -30.99 -5.17
C GLY A 404 18.71 -30.92 -5.56
N ASN A 405 17.81 -31.03 -4.58
CA ASN A 405 16.37 -31.06 -4.82
C ASN A 405 15.78 -29.66 -5.03
N VAL A 406 15.65 -29.27 -6.29
CA VAL A 406 15.17 -27.93 -6.72
C VAL A 406 13.75 -27.62 -6.23
N MET A 407 12.90 -28.62 -6.01
CA MET A 407 11.55 -28.39 -5.47
C MET A 407 11.58 -27.81 -4.06
N LEU A 408 12.62 -28.12 -3.27
CA LEU A 408 12.78 -27.54 -1.93
C LEU A 408 13.09 -26.03 -1.97
N ALA A 409 13.70 -25.53 -3.05
CA ALA A 409 13.94 -24.10 -3.21
C ALA A 409 12.62 -23.28 -3.30
N THR A 410 11.51 -23.91 -3.69
CA THR A 410 10.18 -23.24 -3.68
C THR A 410 9.66 -22.99 -2.26
N LYS A 411 10.17 -23.72 -1.26
CA LYS A 411 9.81 -23.56 0.17
C LYS A 411 10.66 -22.49 0.87
N LEU A 412 11.58 -21.83 0.19
CA LEU A 412 12.43 -20.80 0.80
C LEU A 412 11.63 -19.61 1.31
N GLN A 413 10.54 -19.23 0.62
CA GLN A 413 9.72 -18.10 1.03
C GLN A 413 9.15 -18.26 2.44
N SER A 414 8.83 -19.49 2.87
CA SER A 414 8.32 -19.72 4.22
C SER A 414 9.38 -19.56 5.31
N LEU A 415 10.65 -19.38 4.97
CA LEU A 415 11.74 -19.19 5.95
C LEU A 415 11.97 -17.72 6.31
N PHE A 416 11.56 -16.78 5.46
CA PHE A 416 11.92 -15.36 5.60
C PHE A 416 11.02 -14.53 6.54
N GLY A 417 9.92 -15.12 7.04
CA GLY A 417 9.00 -14.46 8.00
C GLY A 417 7.95 -13.57 7.37
#